data_AF-A0A352SAA1-F1
#
_entry.id   AF-A0A352SAA1-F1
#
_cell.length_a   1.000
_cell.length_b   1.000
_cell.length_c   1.000
_cell.angle_alpha   90.00
_cell.angle_beta   90.00
_cell.angle_gamma   90.00
#
_symmetry.space_group_name_H-M   'P 1'
#
loop_
_entity.id
_entity.type
_entity.pdbx_description
1 polymer ?
#
loop_
_entity_poly.entity_id
_entity_poly.type
_entity_poly.pdbx_seq_one_letter_code
_entity_poly.pdbx_strand_id
1 'polypeptide(L)' 'VLTEDEKELGVVLVDIGGGTTDIAIFSEGAIRHTAVIPIAGDQITNDIAMAL' A
#
# COMPACT_ATOMS: atom_id res chain seq x y z
N VAL A 1 -3.55 12.77 -2.53
CA VAL A 1 -4.30 11.48 -2.42
C VAL A 1 -5.27 11.42 -3.60
N LEU A 2 -5.52 10.22 -4.14
CA LEU A 2 -6.14 9.95 -5.46
C LEU A 2 -7.32 10.86 -5.82
N THR A 3 -7.31 11.34 -7.06
CA THR A 3 -8.43 12.04 -7.71
C THR A 3 -9.54 11.06 -8.10
N GLU A 4 -10.73 11.58 -8.37
CA GLU A 4 -11.86 10.74 -8.79
C GLU A 4 -11.63 10.12 -10.18
N ASP A 5 -10.99 10.84 -11.10
CA ASP A 5 -10.65 10.33 -12.43
C ASP A 5 -9.70 9.13 -12.36
N GLU A 6 -8.73 9.14 -11.44
CA GLU A 6 -7.81 8.01 -11.20
C GLU A 6 -8.56 6.78 -10.66
N LYS A 7 -9.53 6.98 -9.77
CA LYS A 7 -10.36 5.88 -9.23
C LYS A 7 -11.29 5.30 -10.30
N GLU A 8 -11.81 6.14 -11.20
CA GLU A 8 -12.69 5.72 -12.29
C GLU A 8 -11.92 4.90 -13.33
N LEU A 9 -10.74 5.37 -13.75
CA LEU A 9 -9.86 4.67 -14.70
C LEU A 9 -9.37 3.31 -14.16
N GLY A 10 -9.24 3.21 -12.84
CA GLY A 10 -8.71 2.04 -12.14
C GLY A 10 -7.29 2.31 -11.64
N VAL A 11 -7.09 2.16 -10.33
CA VAL A 11 -5.83 2.48 -9.67
C VAL A 11 -5.65 1.63 -8.41
N VAL A 12 -4.40 1.39 -8.03
CA VAL A 12 -4.05 0.77 -6.76
C VAL A 12 -3.41 1.82 -5.85
N LEU A 13 -3.99 2.04 -4.68
CA LEU A 13 -3.35 2.76 -3.60
C LEU A 13 -2.54 1.77 -2.75
N VAL A 14 -1.26 2.06 -2.57
CA VAL A 14 -0.36 1.30 -1.70
C VAL A 14 0.14 2.24 -0.61
N ASP A 15 -0.21 1.96 0.64
CA ASP A 15 0.28 2.66 1.81
C ASP A 15 1.31 1.79 2.52
N ILE A 16 2.53 2.31 2.69
CA ILE A 16 3.65 1.56 3.27
C ILE A 16 3.97 2.19 4.63
N GLY A 17 3.54 1.51 5.69
CA GLY A 17 3.75 1.94 7.08
C GLY A 17 5.03 1.37 7.70
N GLY A 18 5.05 1.30 9.04
CA GLY A 18 6.12 0.62 9.79
C GLY A 18 5.96 -0.91 9.74
N GLY A 19 4.82 -1.44 10.18
CA GLY A 19 4.60 -2.89 10.29
C GLY A 19 3.86 -3.54 9.12
N THR A 20 3.10 -2.76 8.34
CA THR A 20 2.22 -3.28 7.29
C THR A 20 2.27 -2.44 6.03
N THR A 21 2.03 -3.10 4.90
CA THR A 21 1.70 -2.48 3.63
C THR A 21 0.23 -2.72 3.35
N ASP A 22 -0.55 -1.65 3.29
CA ASP A 22 -1.99 -1.69 3.04
C ASP A 22 -2.27 -1.39 1.56
N ILE A 23 -3.17 -2.16 0.95
CA ILE A 23 -3.50 -2.08 -0.47
C ILE A 23 -5.00 -1.86 -0.62
N ALA A 24 -5.38 -0.88 -1.46
CA ALA A 24 -6.75 -0.69 -1.91
C ALA A 24 -6.78 -0.59 -3.45
N ILE A 25 -7.56 -1.47 -4.09
CA ILE A 25 -7.76 -1.48 -5.54
C ILE A 25 -9.08 -0.79 -5.85
N PHE A 26 -9.03 0.27 -6.65
CA PHE A 26 -10.18 1.00 -7.17
C PHE A 26 -10.43 0.63 -8.63
N SER A 27 -11.71 0.54 -9.01
CA SER A 27 -12.16 0.40 -10.40
C SER A 27 -13.61 0.86 -10.50
N GLU A 28 -13.89 1.72 -11.49
CA GLU A 28 -15.19 2.39 -11.68
C GLU A 28 -15.59 3.16 -10.41
N GLY A 29 -14.63 3.92 -9.86
CA GLY A 29 -14.85 4.82 -8.74
C GLY A 29 -14.98 4.14 -7.37
N ALA A 30 -15.08 2.81 -7.33
CA ALA A 30 -15.32 2.03 -6.12
C ALA A 30 -14.16 1.09 -5.77
N ILE A 31 -14.02 0.78 -4.48
CA ILE A 31 -13.07 -0.23 -4.00
C ILE A 31 -13.55 -1.62 -4.43
N ARG A 32 -12.69 -2.36 -5.12
CA ARG A 32 -12.94 -3.75 -5.51
C ARG A 32 -12.26 -4.76 -4.61
N HIS A 33 -11.13 -4.39 -4.03
CA HIS A 33 -10.36 -5.26 -3.17
C HIS A 33 -9.51 -4.47 -2.19
N THR A 34 -9.34 -5.04 -1.00
CA THR A 34 -8.36 -4.58 -0.02
C THR A 34 -7.52 -5.75 0.44
N ALA A 35 -6.25 -5.49 0.71
CA ALA A 35 -5.33 -6.46 1.26
C ALA A 35 -4.38 -5.78 2.24
N VAL A 36 -3.92 -6.55 3.22
CA VAL A 36 -2.89 -6.13 4.16
C VAL A 36 -1.76 -7.15 4.09
N ILE A 37 -0.55 -6.67 3.84
CA ILE A 37 0.65 -7.52 3.84
C ILE A 37 1.47 -7.14 5.09
N PRO A 38 1.80 -8.11 5.98
CA PRO A 38 2.52 -7.84 7.23
C PRO A 38 4.04 -7.67 6.99
N ILE A 39 4.40 -6.76 6.09
CA ILE A 39 5.76 -6.36 5.73
C ILE A 39 5.76 -4.87 5.36
N ALA A 40 6.67 -4.10 5.98
CA ALA A 40 6.94 -2.71 5.63
C ALA A 40 8.25 -2.22 6.28
N GLY A 41 8.30 -0.96 6.73
CA GLY A 41 9.51 -0.27 7.18
C GLY A 41 10.27 -0.91 8.35
N ASP A 42 9.62 -1.66 9.24
CA ASP A 42 10.28 -2.33 10.37
C ASP A 42 11.28 -3.38 9.87
N GLN A 43 10.93 -4.10 8.81
CA GLN A 43 11.81 -5.10 8.21
C GLN A 43 13.00 -4.43 7.53
N ILE A 44 12.77 -3.30 6.84
CA ILE A 44 13.84 -2.49 6.24
C ILE A 44 14.80 -1.99 7.34
N THR A 45 14.26 -1.48 8.44
CA THR A 45 15.07 -0.97 9.56
C THR A 45 15.90 -2.09 10.19
N ASN A 46 15.32 -3.28 10.39
CA ASN A 46 16.03 -4.45 10.91
C ASN A 46 17.13 -4.93 9.95
N ASP A 47 16.87 -4.97 8.64
CA ASP A 47 17.86 -5.38 7.64
C ASP A 47 19.07 -4.43 7.63
N ILE A 48 18.84 -3.11 7.73
CA ILE A 48 19.91 -2.12 7.86
C ILE A 48 20.70 -2.32 9.16
N ALA A 49 20.00 -2.54 10.28
CA ALA A 49 20.63 -2.72 11.59
C ALA A 49 21.46 -4.01 11.69
N MET A 50 21.09 -5.07 10.97
CA MET A 50 21.83 -6.34 10.92
C MET A 50 23.03 -6.30 9.97
N ALA A 51 23.01 -5.43 8.96
CA ALA A 51 24.10 -5.26 8.00
C ALA A 51 25.24 -4.35 8.50
N LEU A 52 25.03 -3.65 9.61
CA LEU A 52 25.98 -2.75 10.29
C LEU A 52 26.46 -3.35 11.61
#